data_AF-A0AAD5YCY0-F1
#
_entry.id   AF-A0AAD5YCY0-F1
#
_cell.length_a   1.000
_cell.length_b   1.000
_cell.length_c   1.000
_cell.angle_alpha   90.00
_cell.angle_beta   90.00
_cell.angle_gamma   90.00
#
_symmetry.space_group_name_H-M   'P 1'
#
loop_
_entity.id
_entity.type
_entity.pdbx_description
1 polymer ?
#
loop_
_entity_poly.entity_id
_entity_poly.type
_entity_poly.pdbx_seq_one_letter_code
_entity_poly.pdbx_strand_id
1 'polypeptide(L)'
;MAVPPSFSTLDISGRFVHNKALSDDTDEILILQGVGWFLRKAIKAATLTLYISHYTDEHDIEHIDIDQRLTGGIPGTTEQRTLDWTEREHRDGVFGDVVGKSRRVEGSEIGEIDEEFLKTGWTKDSLEDGLIFAYARSDTPKSGRTWTSDQVRP
;
A
#
# COMPACT_ATOMS: atom_id res chain seq x y z
N MET A 1 21.98 10.37 -0.27
CA MET A 1 21.17 11.35 0.49
C MET A 1 20.60 10.62 1.68
N ALA A 2 20.86 11.07 2.90
CA ALA A 2 20.23 10.48 4.08
C ALA A 2 18.78 10.98 4.15
N VAL A 3 17.86 10.06 4.48
CA VAL A 3 16.46 10.39 4.74
C VAL A 3 16.40 11.22 6.04
N PRO A 4 15.59 12.30 6.11
CA PRO A 4 15.45 13.09 7.33
C PRO A 4 14.95 12.23 8.51
N PRO A 5 15.37 12.49 9.76
CA PRO A 5 14.87 11.75 10.92
C PRO A 5 13.36 11.89 11.16
N SER A 6 12.74 12.92 10.59
CA SER A 6 11.29 13.13 10.66
C SER A 6 10.50 12.20 9.73
N PHE A 7 11.17 11.50 8.82
CA PHE A 7 10.53 10.49 7.98
C PHE A 7 10.75 9.13 8.63
N SER A 8 9.74 8.64 9.34
CA SER A 8 9.73 7.34 10.01
C SER A 8 8.38 6.67 9.79
N THR A 9 8.16 5.51 10.40
CA THR A 9 6.88 4.82 10.32
C THR A 9 5.73 5.63 10.90
N LEU A 10 6.04 6.61 11.76
CA LEU A 10 5.08 7.51 12.39
C LEU A 10 4.66 8.68 11.48
N ASP A 11 5.47 9.03 10.48
CA ASP A 11 5.13 10.03 9.48
C ASP A 11 5.87 9.74 8.16
N ILE A 12 5.11 9.21 7.20
CA ILE A 12 5.58 8.92 5.86
C ILE A 12 5.06 9.94 4.83
N SER A 13 4.58 11.09 5.32
CA SER A 13 4.02 12.14 4.47
C SER A 13 5.06 12.63 3.46
N GLY A 14 4.62 12.83 2.23
CA GLY A 14 5.51 13.32 1.19
C GLY A 14 5.04 13.05 -0.22
N ARG A 15 5.93 13.38 -1.15
CA ARG A 15 5.73 13.17 -2.58
C ARG A 15 6.85 12.30 -3.13
N PHE A 16 6.48 11.13 -3.66
CA PHE A 16 7.44 10.14 -4.14
C PHE A 16 7.23 9.89 -5.62
N VAL A 17 8.31 9.94 -6.40
CA VAL A 17 8.29 9.58 -7.82
C VAL A 17 8.92 8.21 -7.98
N HIS A 18 8.20 7.29 -8.61
CA HIS A 18 8.65 5.93 -8.81
C HIS A 18 9.91 5.86 -9.69
N ASN A 19 10.96 5.21 -9.19
CA ASN A 19 12.21 5.01 -9.91
C ASN A 19 12.21 3.65 -10.62
N LYS A 20 11.84 3.65 -11.91
CA LYS A 20 11.79 2.44 -12.73
C LYS A 20 13.13 1.74 -12.91
N ALA A 21 14.25 2.46 -12.81
CA ALA A 21 15.57 1.86 -13.01
C ALA A 21 16.01 0.99 -11.81
N LEU A 22 15.38 1.16 -10.65
CA LEU A 22 15.64 0.41 -9.42
C LEU A 22 14.46 -0.47 -9.00
N SER A 23 13.51 -0.71 -9.90
CA SER A 23 12.29 -1.47 -9.63
C SER A 23 12.20 -2.69 -10.55
N ASP A 24 11.66 -3.78 -10.03
CA ASP A 24 11.35 -4.98 -10.81
C ASP A 24 10.10 -4.80 -11.69
N ASP A 25 9.88 -5.74 -12.61
CA ASP A 25 8.74 -5.71 -13.53
C ASP A 25 7.42 -6.01 -12.80
N THR A 26 6.43 -5.14 -12.96
CA THR A 26 5.11 -5.28 -12.31
C THR A 26 4.12 -6.15 -13.11
N ASP A 27 4.49 -6.64 -14.30
CA ASP A 27 3.55 -7.33 -15.19
C ASP A 27 2.99 -8.63 -14.56
N GLU A 28 3.83 -9.42 -13.87
CA GLU A 28 3.41 -10.70 -13.28
C GLU A 28 2.37 -10.51 -12.16
N ILE A 29 2.64 -9.59 -11.21
CA ILE A 29 1.70 -9.33 -10.12
C ILE A 29 0.38 -8.76 -10.66
N LEU A 30 0.41 -7.91 -11.68
CA LEU A 30 -0.79 -7.38 -12.32
C LEU A 30 -1.56 -8.45 -13.10
N ILE A 31 -0.90 -9.47 -13.67
CA ILE A 31 -1.56 -10.64 -14.26
C ILE A 31 -2.31 -11.42 -13.19
N LEU A 32 -1.66 -11.71 -12.06
CA LEU A 32 -2.25 -12.45 -10.94
C LEU A 32 -3.47 -11.71 -10.37
N GLN A 33 -3.46 -10.38 -10.38
CA GLN A 33 -4.58 -9.54 -9.96
C GLN A 33 -5.67 -9.35 -11.04
N GLY A 34 -5.54 -10.00 -12.21
CA GLY A 34 -6.54 -9.98 -13.27
C GLY A 34 -6.59 -8.68 -14.08
N VAL A 35 -5.53 -7.88 -14.06
CA VAL A 35 -5.43 -6.62 -14.82
C VAL A 35 -5.23 -6.94 -16.30
N GLY A 36 -6.05 -6.35 -17.18
CA GLY A 36 -6.02 -6.62 -18.62
C GLY A 36 -4.74 -6.14 -19.31
N TRP A 37 -4.34 -6.83 -20.40
CA TRP A 37 -3.06 -6.61 -21.09
C TRP A 37 -2.79 -5.15 -21.48
N PHE A 38 -3.78 -4.46 -22.04
CA PHE A 38 -3.65 -3.05 -22.44
C PHE A 38 -3.33 -2.13 -21.26
N LEU A 39 -4.03 -2.31 -20.14
CA LEU A 39 -3.81 -1.49 -18.94
C LEU A 39 -2.43 -1.77 -18.33
N ARG A 40 -1.98 -3.03 -18.31
CA ARG A 40 -0.63 -3.37 -17.83
C ARG A 40 0.47 -2.70 -18.66
N LYS A 41 0.34 -2.68 -20.00
CA LYS A 41 1.28 -1.96 -20.87
C LYS A 41 1.28 -0.46 -20.61
N ALA A 42 0.11 0.13 -20.38
CA ALA A 42 0.00 1.54 -20.04
C ALA A 42 0.68 1.86 -18.69
N ILE A 43 0.43 1.07 -17.65
CA ILE A 43 1.08 1.19 -16.33
C ILE A 43 2.60 1.08 -16.47
N LYS A 44 3.10 0.09 -17.22
CA LYS A 44 4.53 -0.09 -17.48
C LYS A 44 5.18 1.13 -18.15
N ALA A 45 4.46 1.81 -19.04
CA ALA A 45 4.95 3.02 -19.71
C ALA A 45 4.87 4.28 -18.82
N ALA A 46 3.86 4.39 -17.96
CA ALA A 46 3.61 5.61 -17.18
C ALA A 46 4.52 5.78 -15.96
N THR A 47 4.81 7.03 -15.60
CA THR A 47 5.49 7.37 -14.34
C THR A 47 4.46 7.50 -13.23
N LEU A 48 4.66 6.77 -12.14
CA LEU A 48 3.85 6.82 -10.93
C LEU A 48 4.41 7.90 -9.98
N THR A 49 3.54 8.78 -9.48
CA THR A 49 3.83 9.69 -8.37
C THR A 49 2.85 9.42 -7.23
N LEU A 50 3.36 9.19 -6.04
CA LEU A 50 2.58 9.08 -4.81
C LEU A 50 2.55 10.42 -4.09
N TYR A 51 1.39 10.79 -3.58
CA TYR A 51 1.19 11.88 -2.64
C TYR A 51 0.62 11.26 -1.37
N ILE A 52 1.40 11.27 -0.30
CA ILE A 52 1.06 10.63 0.97
C ILE A 52 0.81 11.70 2.02
N SER A 53 -0.32 11.57 2.71
CA SER A 53 -0.64 12.31 3.93
C SER A 53 -0.80 11.31 5.07
N HIS A 54 0.05 11.41 6.08
CA HIS A 54 -0.03 10.61 7.30
C HIS A 54 -0.38 11.54 8.46
N TYR A 55 -1.51 11.30 9.12
CA TYR A 55 -1.99 12.15 10.21
C TYR A 55 -2.85 11.37 11.22
N THR A 56 -2.97 11.90 12.43
CA THR A 56 -3.94 11.44 13.43
C THR A 56 -5.12 12.41 13.45
N ASP A 57 -6.35 11.88 13.47
CA ASP A 57 -7.56 12.69 13.53
C ASP A 57 -7.91 13.16 14.95
N GLU A 58 -9.04 13.86 15.08
CA GLU A 58 -9.54 14.39 16.37
C GLU A 58 -9.95 13.29 17.37
N HIS A 59 -10.11 12.05 16.90
CA HIS A 59 -10.47 10.89 17.72
C HIS A 59 -9.26 10.01 18.08
N ASP A 60 -8.05 10.51 17.85
CA ASP A 60 -6.79 9.78 18.07
C ASP A 60 -6.64 8.54 17.17
N ILE A 61 -7.30 8.54 16.00
CA ILE A 61 -7.19 7.48 15.02
C ILE A 61 -6.18 7.88 13.95
N GLU A 62 -5.23 7.00 13.68
CA GLU A 62 -4.20 7.18 12.66
C GLU A 62 -4.73 6.90 11.25
N HIS A 63 -4.39 7.79 10.31
CA HIS A 63 -4.79 7.72 8.91
C HIS A 63 -3.60 7.89 7.97
N ILE A 64 -3.64 7.16 6.85
CA ILE A 64 -2.70 7.26 5.75
C ILE A 64 -3.48 7.35 4.44
N ASP A 65 -3.47 8.53 3.85
CA ASP A 65 -4.09 8.81 2.56
C ASP A 65 -3.01 8.83 1.47
N ILE A 66 -3.24 8.05 0.40
CA ILE A 66 -2.31 7.91 -0.72
C ILE A 66 -3.05 8.23 -2.01
N ASP A 67 -2.69 9.34 -2.67
CA ASP A 67 -3.11 9.66 -4.03
C ASP A 67 -2.00 9.23 -5.01
N GLN A 68 -2.32 8.25 -5.86
CA GLN A 68 -1.44 7.69 -6.87
C GLN A 68 -1.77 8.30 -8.22
N ARG A 69 -0.83 9.06 -8.78
CA ARG A 69 -1.00 9.69 -10.10
C ARG A 69 -0.09 9.05 -11.13
N LEU A 70 -0.67 8.60 -12.23
CA LEU A 70 0.05 8.09 -13.38
C LEU A 70 0.06 9.14 -14.50
N THR A 71 1.22 9.30 -15.15
CA THR A 71 1.32 10.14 -16.35
C THR A 71 0.52 9.56 -17.52
N GLY A 72 0.18 10.39 -18.51
CA GLY A 72 -0.43 9.92 -19.76
C GLY A 72 -1.93 9.70 -19.69
N GLY A 73 -2.62 10.32 -18.70
CA GLY A 73 -4.08 10.27 -18.58
C GLY A 73 -4.63 8.94 -18.07
N ILE A 74 -3.76 8.05 -17.57
CA ILE A 74 -4.19 6.84 -16.88
C ILE A 74 -4.83 7.26 -15.55
N PRO A 75 -6.07 6.84 -15.26
CA PRO A 75 -6.70 7.12 -13.98
C PRO A 75 -5.79 6.66 -12.84
N GLY A 76 -5.55 7.59 -11.93
CA GLY A 76 -4.88 7.29 -10.68
C GLY A 76 -5.75 6.45 -9.75
N THR A 77 -5.21 6.16 -8.58
CA THR A 77 -5.94 5.46 -7.51
C THR A 77 -5.79 6.25 -6.22
N THR A 78 -6.78 6.14 -5.34
CA THR A 78 -6.74 6.79 -4.03
C THR A 78 -6.97 5.72 -2.97
N GLU A 79 -6.00 5.55 -2.09
CA GLU A 79 -6.11 4.62 -0.96
C GLU A 79 -6.25 5.42 0.32
N GLN A 80 -7.33 5.19 1.07
CA GLN A 80 -7.58 5.81 2.37
C GLN A 80 -7.50 4.74 3.43
N ARG A 81 -6.42 4.76 4.22
CA ARG A 81 -6.20 3.79 5.28
C ARG A 81 -6.52 4.43 6.61
N THR A 82 -7.44 3.82 7.34
CA THR A 82 -7.65 4.09 8.76
C THR A 82 -7.07 2.91 9.53
N LEU A 83 -6.15 3.15 10.47
CA LEU A 83 -5.40 2.09 11.15
C LEU A 83 -6.16 1.52 12.36
N ASP A 84 -7.40 1.08 12.15
CA ASP A 84 -8.29 0.55 13.18
C ASP A 84 -8.67 -0.92 12.97
N TRP A 85 -8.01 -1.58 12.00
CA TRP A 85 -8.27 -2.97 11.60
C TRP A 85 -9.70 -3.27 11.12
N THR A 86 -10.47 -2.25 10.73
CA THR A 86 -11.84 -2.41 10.21
C THR A 86 -11.84 -2.58 8.70
N GLU A 87 -12.56 -3.59 8.20
CA GLU A 87 -12.74 -3.82 6.76
C GLU A 87 -13.52 -2.69 6.10
N ARG A 88 -13.00 -2.20 4.98
CA ARG A 88 -13.61 -1.15 4.16
C ARG A 88 -13.60 -1.56 2.69
N GLU A 89 -14.72 -1.32 2.02
CA GLU A 89 -14.82 -1.49 0.59
C GLU A 89 -14.19 -0.28 -0.14
N HIS A 90 -13.45 -0.57 -1.19
CA HIS A 90 -12.83 0.42 -2.06
C HIS A 90 -12.97 -0.02 -3.51
N ARG A 91 -13.31 0.91 -4.41
CA ARG A 91 -13.33 0.65 -5.85
C ARG A 91 -12.17 1.35 -6.52
N ASP A 92 -11.28 0.55 -7.06
CA ASP A 92 -10.04 0.95 -7.70
C ASP A 92 -10.15 0.84 -9.24
N GLY A 93 -9.57 1.78 -9.98
CA GLY A 93 -9.60 1.79 -11.44
C GLY A 93 -8.74 0.70 -12.11
N VAL A 94 -7.76 0.16 -11.39
CA VAL A 94 -6.84 -0.90 -11.81
C VAL A 94 -7.32 -2.26 -11.30
N PHE A 95 -7.66 -2.35 -10.01
CA PHE A 95 -7.96 -3.61 -9.32
C PHE A 95 -9.46 -3.95 -9.27
N GLY A 96 -10.35 -2.96 -9.47
CA GLY A 96 -11.80 -3.14 -9.34
C GLY A 96 -12.26 -3.02 -7.89
N ASP A 97 -13.28 -3.78 -7.51
CA ASP A 97 -13.81 -3.78 -6.14
C ASP A 97 -12.90 -4.60 -5.21
N VAL A 98 -12.41 -3.95 -4.15
CA VAL A 98 -11.44 -4.46 -3.18
C VAL A 98 -11.98 -4.24 -1.77
N VAL A 99 -11.70 -5.17 -0.86
CA VAL A 99 -11.93 -4.99 0.58
C VAL A 99 -10.58 -4.97 1.27
N GLY A 100 -10.30 -3.89 2.00
CA GLY A 100 -9.04 -3.69 2.70
C GLY A 100 -9.23 -3.36 4.18
N LYS A 101 -8.20 -3.64 4.98
CA LYS A 101 -8.07 -3.18 6.36
C LYS A 101 -6.60 -2.98 6.70
N SER A 102 -6.32 -2.12 7.66
CA SER A 102 -4.97 -1.77 8.06
C SER A 102 -4.87 -1.50 9.54
N ARG A 103 -3.71 -1.75 10.14
CA ARG A 103 -3.42 -1.47 11.55
C ARG A 103 -1.94 -1.17 11.76
N ARG A 104 -1.62 -0.50 12.87
CA ARG A 104 -0.28 -0.51 13.44
C ARG A 104 0.00 -1.91 14.03
N VAL A 105 1.24 -2.37 13.91
CA VAL A 105 1.75 -3.59 14.54
C VAL A 105 3.01 -3.23 15.30
N GLU A 106 3.00 -3.40 16.62
CA GLU A 106 4.21 -3.16 17.42
C GLU A 106 5.28 -4.21 17.09
N GLY A 107 6.56 -3.87 17.30
CA GLY A 107 7.66 -4.82 17.07
C GLY A 107 7.55 -6.10 17.93
N SER A 108 6.87 -6.03 19.07
CA SER A 108 6.52 -7.17 19.94
C SER A 108 5.46 -8.10 19.33
N GLU A 109 4.59 -7.57 18.47
CA GLU A 109 3.44 -8.25 17.86
C GLU A 109 3.74 -8.78 16.46
N ILE A 110 4.91 -8.48 15.89
CA ILE A 110 5.30 -8.90 14.53
C ILE A 110 5.20 -10.42 14.32
N GLY A 111 5.39 -11.20 15.39
CA GLY A 111 5.27 -12.66 15.37
C GLY A 111 3.85 -13.17 15.08
N GLU A 112 2.82 -12.35 15.28
CA GLU A 112 1.41 -12.68 15.06
C GLU A 112 0.99 -12.63 13.59
N ILE A 113 1.83 -12.08 12.70
CA ILE A 113 1.55 -12.09 11.26
C ILE A 113 1.64 -13.53 10.75
N ASP A 114 0.75 -13.96 9.86
CA ASP A 114 0.76 -15.36 9.40
C ASP A 114 1.98 -15.66 8.51
N GLU A 115 2.33 -14.71 7.63
CA GLU A 115 3.41 -14.87 6.64
C GLU A 115 4.80 -14.65 7.25
N GLU A 116 5.57 -15.74 7.40
CA GLU A 116 6.94 -15.73 7.95
C GLU A 116 7.87 -14.73 7.24
N PHE A 117 7.72 -14.57 5.92
CA PHE A 117 8.51 -13.63 5.14
C PHE A 117 8.34 -12.18 5.63
N LEU A 118 7.14 -11.81 6.06
CA LEU A 118 6.80 -10.45 6.50
C LEU A 118 7.28 -10.13 7.93
N LYS A 119 7.79 -11.12 8.67
CA LYS A 119 8.22 -10.95 10.07
C LYS A 119 9.65 -10.42 10.21
N THR A 120 10.43 -10.43 9.13
CA THR A 120 11.88 -10.23 9.17
C THR A 120 12.33 -9.10 8.24
N GLY A 121 13.59 -8.66 8.39
CA GLY A 121 14.17 -7.60 7.53
C GLY A 121 13.90 -6.17 8.01
N TRP A 122 13.24 -6.00 9.15
CA TRP A 122 12.95 -4.69 9.74
C TRP A 122 14.14 -4.10 10.49
N THR A 123 14.32 -2.79 10.38
CA THR A 123 15.32 -2.06 11.13
C THR A 123 14.84 -1.83 12.57
N LYS A 124 15.79 -1.54 13.46
CA LYS A 124 15.51 -1.39 14.90
C LYS A 124 14.53 -0.25 15.18
N ASP A 125 14.70 0.87 14.51
CA ASP A 125 13.81 2.03 14.56
C ASP A 125 12.39 1.68 14.10
N SER A 126 12.21 0.94 13.00
CA SER A 126 10.88 0.53 12.54
C SER A 126 10.17 -0.42 13.52
N LEU A 127 10.92 -1.26 14.25
CA LEU A 127 10.36 -2.11 15.30
C LEU A 127 10.02 -1.34 16.57
N GLU A 128 10.79 -0.30 16.90
CA GLU A 128 10.54 0.59 18.05
C GLU A 128 9.35 1.52 17.82
N ASP A 129 9.24 2.10 16.62
CA ASP A 129 8.13 3.00 16.24
C ASP A 129 6.86 2.22 15.84
N GLY A 130 6.99 0.92 15.54
CA GLY A 130 5.91 0.07 15.05
C GLY A 130 5.75 0.13 13.53
N LEU A 131 5.23 -0.95 12.96
CA LEU A 131 5.06 -1.15 11.52
C LEU A 131 3.60 -0.95 11.11
N ILE A 132 3.37 -0.73 9.82
CA ILE A 132 2.01 -0.66 9.25
C ILE A 132 1.72 -1.98 8.55
N PHE A 133 0.68 -2.69 9.01
CA PHE A 133 0.18 -3.88 8.36
C PHE A 133 -1.10 -3.57 7.58
N ALA A 134 -1.13 -3.95 6.31
CA ALA A 134 -2.27 -3.83 5.44
C ALA A 134 -2.62 -5.20 4.84
N TYR A 135 -3.91 -5.52 4.90
CA TYR A 135 -4.52 -6.66 4.23
C TYR A 135 -5.49 -6.15 3.18
N ALA A 136 -5.44 -6.72 1.98
CA ALA A 136 -6.40 -6.46 0.92
C ALA A 136 -6.83 -7.77 0.23
N ARG A 137 -8.09 -7.82 -0.20
CA ARG A 137 -8.62 -8.89 -1.04
C ARG A 137 -9.53 -8.34 -2.12
N SER A 138 -9.61 -9.03 -3.25
CA SER A 138 -10.68 -8.75 -4.23
C SER A 138 -12.05 -9.02 -3.61
N ASP A 139 -13.03 -8.15 -3.86
CA ASP A 139 -14.44 -8.49 -3.66
C ASP A 139 -14.87 -9.44 -4.80
N THR A 140 -14.67 -10.75 -4.62
CA THR A 140 -14.91 -11.75 -5.67
C THR A 140 -16.33 -11.69 -6.24
N PRO A 141 -17.41 -11.56 -5.44
CA PRO A 141 -18.76 -11.38 -5.96
C PRO A 141 -18.93 -10.19 -6.92
N LYS A 142 -18.25 -9.07 -6.69
CA LYS A 142 -18.35 -7.87 -7.55
C LYS A 142 -17.36 -7.89 -8.72
N SER A 143 -16.12 -8.30 -8.46
CA SER A 143 -15.00 -8.21 -9.41
C SER A 143 -14.85 -9.42 -10.34
N GLY A 144 -15.39 -10.58 -9.96
CA GLY A 144 -15.16 -11.86 -10.65
C GLY A 144 -13.71 -12.36 -10.56
N ARG A 145 -12.88 -11.77 -9.69
CA ARG A 145 -11.46 -12.10 -9.47
C ARG A 145 -11.27 -12.63 -8.05
N THR A 146 -10.19 -13.39 -7.82
CA THR A 146 -9.84 -13.89 -6.48
C THR A 146 -8.35 -13.70 -6.25
N TRP A 147 -8.01 -12.80 -5.34
CA TRP A 147 -6.64 -12.60 -4.84
C TRP A 147 -6.67 -12.00 -3.43
N THR A 148 -5.60 -12.22 -2.69
CA THR A 148 -5.30 -11.58 -1.41
C THR A 148 -3.90 -10.96 -1.44
N SER A 149 -3.66 -9.98 -0.57
CA SER A 149 -2.37 -9.33 -0.42
C SER A 149 -2.17 -8.99 1.05
N ASP A 150 -1.07 -9.48 1.60
CA ASP A 150 -0.55 -9.13 2.92
C ASP A 150 0.69 -8.27 2.76
N GLN A 151 0.74 -7.17 3.49
CA GLN A 151 1.87 -6.25 3.37
C GLN A 151 2.19 -5.58 4.70
N VAL A 152 3.46 -5.65 5.06
CA VAL A 152 4.02 -4.92 6.19
C VAL A 152 4.98 -3.87 5.64
N ARG A 153 4.92 -2.67 6.21
CA ARG A 153 5.77 -1.54 5.81
C ARG A 153 6.33 -0.84 7.05
N PRO A 154 7.53 -0.25 6.94
CA PRO A 154 7.91 0.83 7.83
C PRO A 154 7.05 2.05 7.45
#